data_AF-A0A842IWI3-F1
#
_entry.id   AF-A0A842IWI3-F1
#
_cell.length_a   1.000
_cell.length_b   1.000
_cell.length_c   1.000
_cell.angle_alpha   90.00
_cell.angle_beta   90.00
_cell.angle_gamma   90.00
#
_symmetry.space_group_name_H-M   'P 1'
#
loop_
_entity.id
_entity.type
_entity.pdbx_description
1 polymer ?
#
loop_
_entity_poly.entity_id
_entity_poly.type
_entity_poly.pdbx_seq_one_letter_code
_entity_poly.pdbx_strand_id
1 'polypeptide(L)'
;MSGLSISKRLNQAVAKALNKYGERLHEEVLKATPLDTGELRRSIYKTEATEDSLTIEVGSRGAIAPYNVYVHEIPKTNYSTEGTGHKFLERPFEETKHLVSEFIKEEIKESD
;
A
#
# COMPACT_ATOMS: atom_id res chain seq x y z
N MET A 1 -24.56 -20.77 15.61
CA MET A 1 -23.92 -19.47 15.36
C MET A 1 -24.75 -18.75 14.30
N SER A 2 -25.20 -17.51 14.54
CA SER A 2 -25.96 -16.75 13.54
C SER A 2 -25.03 -16.32 12.40
N GLY A 3 -25.53 -16.24 11.16
CA GLY A 3 -24.72 -15.85 9.99
C GLY A 3 -24.04 -14.48 10.14
N LEU A 4 -24.62 -13.58 10.94
CA LEU A 4 -24.03 -12.28 11.30
C LEU A 4 -22.68 -12.42 12.03
N SER A 5 -22.53 -13.44 12.88
CA SER A 5 -21.31 -13.68 13.65
C SER A 5 -20.16 -14.22 12.79
N ILE A 6 -20.48 -14.96 11.72
CA ILE A 6 -19.49 -15.53 10.79
C ILE A 6 -18.99 -14.45 9.84
N SER A 7 -19.89 -13.65 9.28
CA SER A 7 -19.52 -12.53 8.40
C SER A 7 -18.62 -11.53 9.11
N LYS A 8 -18.89 -11.22 10.38
CA LYS A 8 -18.06 -10.32 11.17
C LYS A 8 -16.65 -10.86 11.38
N ARG A 9 -16.50 -12.13 11.77
CA ARG A 9 -15.19 -12.79 11.92
C ARG A 9 -14.41 -12.82 10.61
N LEU A 10 -15.09 -13.12 9.50
CA LEU A 10 -14.46 -13.12 8.18
C LEU A 10 -13.96 -11.73 7.79
N ASN A 11 -14.78 -10.70 7.98
CA ASN A 11 -14.38 -9.32 7.69
C ASN A 11 -13.19 -8.87 8.56
N GLN A 12 -13.16 -9.25 9.84
CA GLN A 12 -12.02 -8.98 10.72
C GLN A 12 -10.73 -9.63 10.21
N ALA A 13 -10.79 -10.89 9.81
CA ALA A 13 -9.65 -11.61 9.22
C ALA A 13 -9.19 -10.94 7.92
N VAL A 14 -10.12 -10.61 7.02
CA VAL A 14 -9.80 -9.93 5.76
C VAL A 14 -9.19 -8.54 6.02
N ALA A 15 -9.73 -7.75 6.95
CA ALA A 15 -9.16 -6.45 7.31
C ALA A 15 -7.73 -6.58 7.82
N LYS A 16 -7.46 -7.56 8.69
CA LYS A 16 -6.11 -7.83 9.20
C LYS A 16 -5.14 -8.25 8.08
N ALA A 17 -5.58 -9.11 7.16
CA ALA A 17 -4.79 -9.49 5.98
C ALA A 17 -4.48 -8.30 5.07
N LEU A 18 -5.49 -7.46 4.77
CA LEU A 18 -5.32 -6.25 3.97
C LEU A 18 -4.37 -5.27 4.63
N ASN A 19 -4.40 -5.12 5.96
CA ASN A 19 -3.49 -4.25 6.69
C ASN A 19 -2.04 -4.76 6.66
N LYS A 20 -1.82 -6.08 6.76
CA LYS A 20 -0.50 -6.69 6.57
C LYS A 20 0.03 -6.43 5.16
N TYR A 21 -0.79 -6.64 4.14
CA TYR A 21 -0.43 -6.31 2.76
C TYR A 21 -0.17 -4.80 2.57
N GLY A 22 -1.01 -3.95 3.16
CA GLY A 22 -0.87 -2.50 3.11
C GLY A 22 0.44 -2.01 3.71
N GLU A 23 0.91 -2.63 4.80
CA GLU A 23 2.23 -2.34 5.37
C GLU A 23 3.35 -2.71 4.39
N ARG A 24 3.28 -3.92 3.81
CA ARG A 24 4.26 -4.36 2.81
C ARG A 24 4.29 -3.42 1.60
N LEU A 25 3.12 -3.07 1.05
CA LEU A 25 3.03 -2.16 -0.09
C LEU A 25 3.58 -0.78 0.26
N HIS A 26 3.26 -0.25 1.45
CA HIS A 26 3.77 1.03 1.93
C HIS A 26 5.30 1.04 2.02
N GLU A 27 5.92 -0.03 2.55
CA GLU A 27 7.38 -0.17 2.57
C GLU A 27 8.01 -0.17 1.17
N GLU A 28 7.42 -0.91 0.23
CA GLU A 28 7.94 -0.97 -1.14
C GLU A 28 7.76 0.37 -1.88
N VAL A 29 6.65 1.07 -1.66
CA VAL A 29 6.44 2.45 -2.14
C VAL A 29 7.50 3.39 -1.58
N LEU A 30 7.78 3.33 -0.28
CA LEU A 30 8.82 4.16 0.33
C LEU A 30 10.17 3.90 -0.35
N LYS A 31 10.55 2.63 -0.56
CA LYS A 31 11.80 2.25 -1.25
C LYS A 31 11.86 2.78 -2.68
N ALA A 32 10.77 2.69 -3.45
CA ALA A 32 10.69 3.18 -4.82
C ALA A 32 10.61 4.71 -4.93
N THR A 33 10.19 5.40 -3.87
CA THR A 33 10.04 6.86 -3.85
C THR A 33 11.40 7.57 -3.84
N PRO A 34 11.65 8.52 -4.76
CA PRO A 34 12.90 9.30 -4.80
C PRO A 34 13.22 10.05 -3.49
N LEU A 35 14.49 10.09 -3.12
CA LEU A 35 14.97 10.61 -1.83
C LEU A 35 15.52 12.05 -1.87
N ASP A 36 15.46 12.76 -3.01
CA ASP A 36 16.18 14.03 -3.23
C ASP A 36 16.14 15.02 -2.04
N THR A 37 14.95 15.43 -1.58
CA THR A 37 14.77 16.25 -0.36
C THR A 37 14.10 15.48 0.79
N GLY A 38 13.69 14.24 0.51
CA GLY A 38 12.85 13.41 1.39
C GLY A 38 11.41 13.90 1.57
N GLU A 39 11.03 15.10 1.11
CA GLU A 39 9.65 15.61 1.23
C GLU A 39 8.65 14.71 0.52
N LEU A 40 9.02 14.21 -0.67
CA LEU A 40 8.17 13.27 -1.41
C LEU A 40 7.95 11.97 -0.63
N ARG A 41 8.99 11.40 -0.04
CA ARG A 41 8.87 10.21 0.80
C ARG A 41 8.05 10.46 2.07
N ARG A 42 8.18 11.63 2.70
CA ARG A 42 7.38 12.03 3.88
C ARG A 42 5.89 12.22 3.56
N SER A 43 5.55 12.49 2.31
CA SER A 43 4.16 12.65 1.87
C SER A 43 3.40 11.34 1.74
N ILE A 44 4.11 10.21 1.69
CA ILE A 44 3.51 8.90 1.52
C ILE A 44 2.70 8.56 2.78
N TYR A 45 1.48 8.10 2.58
CA TYR A 45 0.60 7.67 3.67
C TYR A 45 -0.01 6.31 3.36
N LYS A 46 -0.53 5.71 4.44
CA LYS A 46 -1.34 4.49 4.40
C LYS A 46 -2.62 4.72 5.20
N THR A 47 -3.75 4.19 4.72
CA THR A 47 -4.97 4.01 5.51
C THR A 47 -5.23 2.52 5.74
N GLU A 48 -5.81 2.20 6.89
CA GLU A 48 -6.05 0.82 7.29
C GLU A 48 -7.50 0.40 7.02
N ALA A 49 -7.65 -0.86 6.60
CA ALA A 49 -8.94 -1.52 6.51
C ALA A 49 -9.49 -1.79 7.90
N THR A 50 -10.82 -1.77 7.99
CA THR A 50 -11.61 -2.12 9.18
C THR A 50 -12.61 -3.21 8.83
N GLU A 51 -13.25 -3.81 9.83
CA GLU A 51 -14.30 -4.82 9.61
C GLU A 51 -15.51 -4.29 8.82
N ASP A 52 -15.71 -2.97 8.82
CA ASP A 52 -16.79 -2.28 8.12
C ASP A 52 -16.34 -1.68 6.77
N SER A 53 -15.02 -1.60 6.52
CA SER A 53 -14.43 -1.06 5.30
C SER A 53 -13.16 -1.82 4.92
N LEU A 54 -13.32 -2.78 4.00
CA LEU A 54 -12.25 -3.69 3.57
C LEU A 54 -11.40 -3.07 2.46
N THR A 55 -10.85 -1.89 2.72
CA THR A 55 -10.03 -1.14 1.76
C THR A 55 -8.81 -0.59 2.49
N ILE A 56 -7.64 -0.77 1.88
CA ILE A 56 -6.42 -0.05 2.24
C ILE A 56 -6.10 0.92 1.13
N GLU A 57 -5.51 2.05 1.49
CA GLU A 57 -5.03 3.04 0.55
C GLU A 57 -3.56 3.31 0.84
N VAL A 58 -2.73 3.32 -0.19
CA VAL A 58 -1.36 3.83 -0.13
C VAL A 58 -1.24 4.92 -1.17
N GLY A 59 -0.88 6.12 -0.74
CA GLY A 59 -0.90 7.29 -1.61
C GLY A 59 0.09 8.35 -1.15
N SER A 60 0.01 9.54 -1.76
CA SER A 60 0.80 10.71 -1.39
C SER A 60 -0.12 11.90 -1.17
N ARG A 61 0.15 12.74 -0.16
CA ARG A 61 -0.68 13.89 0.21
C ARG A 61 0.15 15.10 0.67
N GLY A 62 -0.50 16.26 0.75
CA GLY A 62 0.08 17.50 1.26
C GLY A 62 0.44 18.52 0.18
N ALA A 63 1.14 19.59 0.57
CA ALA A 63 1.43 20.75 -0.29
C ALA A 63 2.39 20.45 -1.46
N ILE A 64 2.84 19.20 -1.61
CA ILE A 64 3.74 18.77 -2.67
C ILE A 64 3.01 18.14 -3.88
N ALA A 65 1.67 18.17 -3.91
CA ALA A 65 0.88 17.47 -4.94
C ALA A 65 1.31 17.76 -6.40
N PRO A 66 1.65 19.00 -6.81
CA PRO A 66 2.18 19.24 -8.15
C PRO A 66 3.54 18.57 -8.41
N TYR A 67 4.40 18.54 -7.40
CA TYR A 67 5.71 17.88 -7.48
C TYR A 67 5.58 16.36 -7.51
N ASN A 68 4.66 15.80 -6.70
CA ASN A 68 4.32 14.39 -6.70
C ASN A 68 3.92 13.92 -8.10
N VAL A 69 2.92 14.55 -8.72
CA VAL A 69 2.47 14.20 -10.09
C VAL A 69 3.62 14.30 -11.09
N TYR A 70 4.41 15.38 -11.02
CA TYR A 70 5.54 15.57 -11.93
C TYR A 70 6.58 14.44 -11.82
N VAL A 71 7.01 14.07 -10.61
CA VAL A 71 7.98 12.99 -10.39
C VAL A 71 7.39 11.62 -10.74
N HIS A 72 6.10 11.44 -10.47
CA HIS A 72 5.37 10.20 -10.71
C HIS A 72 5.20 9.89 -12.20
N GLU A 73 4.96 10.91 -13.02
CA GLU A 73 4.67 10.73 -14.45
C GLU A 73 5.92 10.80 -15.33
N ILE A 74 6.95 11.55 -14.95
CA ILE A 74 8.05 11.85 -15.86
C ILE A 74 9.20 10.84 -15.69
N PRO A 75 9.48 10.02 -16.71
CA PRO A 75 10.64 9.14 -16.71
C PRO A 75 11.91 9.99 -16.80
N LYS A 76 12.49 10.32 -15.65
CA LYS A 76 13.83 10.92 -15.56
C LYS A 76 14.88 9.81 -15.57
N THR A 77 15.97 10.05 -16.27
CA THR A 77 17.07 9.09 -16.43
C THR A 77 18.07 9.11 -15.28
N ASN A 78 18.06 10.17 -14.45
CA ASN A 78 19.10 10.46 -13.46
C ASN A 78 18.57 10.51 -12.02
N TYR A 79 17.75 9.53 -11.62
CA TYR A 79 17.41 9.39 -10.21
C TYR A 79 18.70 9.07 -9.41
N SER A 80 18.94 9.83 -8.34
CA SER A 80 20.19 9.79 -7.57
C SER A 80 20.36 8.53 -6.71
N THR A 81 19.26 7.79 -6.47
CA THR A 81 19.22 6.61 -5.61
C THR A 81 18.73 5.40 -6.43
N GLU A 82 19.51 4.32 -6.44
CA GLU A 82 19.15 3.07 -7.12
C GLU A 82 17.81 2.51 -6.63
N GLY A 83 17.01 1.93 -7.53
CA GLY A 83 15.67 1.39 -7.23
C GLY A 83 14.57 2.46 -7.15
N THR A 84 14.93 3.74 -7.02
CA THR A 84 13.93 4.84 -7.03
C THR A 84 13.55 5.27 -8.45
N GLY A 85 12.38 5.91 -8.60
CA GLY A 85 12.05 6.59 -9.85
C GLY A 85 10.57 6.88 -10.03
N HIS A 86 10.18 7.25 -11.25
CA HIS A 86 8.79 7.47 -11.66
C HIS A 86 7.88 6.28 -11.36
N LYS A 87 6.56 6.49 -11.34
CA LYS A 87 5.57 5.44 -11.04
C LYS A 87 5.87 4.70 -9.74
N PHE A 88 6.29 5.42 -8.70
CA PHE A 88 6.68 4.83 -7.41
C PHE A 88 5.50 4.34 -6.58
N LEU A 89 4.26 4.62 -7.00
CA LEU A 89 3.05 3.97 -6.45
C LEU A 89 2.66 2.73 -7.27
N GLU A 90 2.63 2.82 -8.60
CA GLU A 90 2.17 1.70 -9.44
C GLU A 90 3.21 0.59 -9.56
N ARG A 91 4.51 0.88 -9.69
CA ARG A 91 5.52 -0.19 -9.83
C ARG A 91 5.48 -1.14 -8.62
N PRO A 92 5.56 -0.64 -7.37
CA PRO A 92 5.45 -1.52 -6.20
C PRO A 92 4.10 -2.23 -6.12
N PHE A 93 3.00 -1.58 -6.51
CA PHE A 93 1.69 -2.22 -6.54
C PHE A 93 1.65 -3.37 -7.56
N GLU A 94 2.07 -3.14 -8.80
CA GLU A 94 2.11 -4.16 -9.85
C GLU A 94 3.01 -5.34 -9.48
N GLU A 95 4.15 -5.07 -8.85
CA GLU A 95 5.07 -6.09 -8.36
C GLU A 95 4.51 -6.91 -7.20
N THR A 96 3.65 -6.35 -6.35
CA THR A 96 3.21 -7.00 -5.10
C THR A 96 1.75 -7.43 -5.09
N LYS A 97 0.89 -6.95 -6.00
CA LYS A 97 -0.57 -7.17 -5.96
C LYS A 97 -0.99 -8.64 -5.93
N HIS A 98 -0.18 -9.53 -6.48
CA HIS A 98 -0.44 -10.97 -6.46
C HIS A 98 -0.41 -11.57 -5.04
N LEU A 99 0.37 -10.97 -4.13
CA LEU A 99 0.53 -11.42 -2.74
C LEU A 99 -0.73 -11.21 -1.90
N VAL A 100 -1.62 -10.28 -2.27
CA VAL A 100 -2.86 -9.99 -1.52
C VAL A 100 -3.65 -11.25 -1.21
N SER A 101 -3.76 -12.14 -2.21
CA SER A 101 -4.48 -13.41 -2.08
C SER A 101 -3.83 -14.35 -1.05
N GLU A 102 -2.51 -14.30 -0.90
CA GLU A 102 -1.75 -15.11 0.05
C GLU A 102 -1.98 -14.63 1.48
N PHE A 103 -1.89 -13.30 1.71
CA PHE A 103 -2.19 -12.70 3.01
C PHE A 103 -3.62 -13.04 3.49
N ILE A 104 -4.61 -12.95 2.59
CA ILE A 104 -6.01 -13.29 2.92
C ILE A 104 -6.13 -14.77 3.27
N LYS A 105 -5.51 -15.64 2.48
CA LYS A 105 -5.57 -17.09 2.70
C LYS A 105 -4.92 -17.50 4.02
N GLU A 106 -3.80 -16.90 4.40
CA GLU A 106 -3.11 -17.17 5.66
C GLU A 106 -3.99 -16.77 6.85
N GLU A 107 -4.54 -15.56 6.83
CA GLU A 107 -5.30 -15.03 7.96
C GLU A 107 -6.65 -15.73 8.16
N ILE A 108 -7.31 -16.18 7.07
CA ILE A 108 -8.55 -16.97 7.18
C ILE A 108 -8.26 -18.33 7.81
N LYS A 109 -7.16 -19.01 7.45
CA LYS A 109 -6.78 -20.29 8.05
C LYS A 109 -6.48 -20.20 9.55
N GLU A 110 -5.94 -19.08 10.00
CA GLU A 110 -5.68 -18.81 11.43
C GLU A 110 -6.97 -18.47 12.20
N SER A 111 -8.05 -18.15 11.50
CA SER A 111 -9.33 -17.72 12.08
C SER A 111 -10.35 -18.85 12.28
N ASP A 112 -10.08 -20.04 11.76
CA ASP A 112 -10.85 -21.29 11.96
C ASP A 112 -10.51 -21.96 13.30
#